data_AF-A0A4V2ZTP0-F1
#
_entry.id   AF-A0A4V2ZTP0-F1
#
_cell.length_a   1.000
_cell.length_b   1.000
_cell.length_c   1.000
_cell.angle_alpha   90.00
_cell.angle_beta   90.00
_cell.angle_gamma   90.00
#
_symmetry.space_group_name_H-M   'P 1'
#
loop_
_entity.id
_entity.type
_entity.pdbx_description
1 polymer ?
#
loop_
_entity_poly.entity_id
_entity_poly.type
_entity_poly.pdbx_seq_one_letter_code
_entity_poly.pdbx_strand_id
1 'polypeptide(L)'
;MLTNIAFLWKASRKIFRKRRSVLFGRRDSTASSWSQEELHPEAWAFLRYLKRNEWAVNDGCRIVGFIASSLHSEKGLEHFVHMALSVCPEVQDVQFLIVGNAFDAYYMTYCQHIIGQSGYASRFHRMPFEARIELVYPAMDLVIIPNLIDEGFGMTALEGLVFGKGVIAYRAGGLEEILRTTGNADWLVEKGDSSLLTASVKGSKRLRSSEAWAQWT
;
A
#
# COMPACT_ATOMS: atom_id res chain seq x y z
N MET A 1 7.35 6.69 17.26
CA MET A 1 8.20 5.58 17.73
C MET A 1 8.73 4.92 16.46
N LEU A 2 10.02 5.07 16.16
CA LEU A 2 10.61 4.53 14.93
C LEU A 2 10.68 3.02 15.06
N THR A 3 9.76 2.31 14.40
CA THR A 3 9.80 0.84 14.29
C THR A 3 11.10 0.50 13.57
N ASN A 4 12.04 -0.12 14.28
CA ASN A 4 13.34 -0.47 13.74
C ASN A 4 13.13 -1.39 12.53
N ILE A 5 13.49 -0.95 11.33
CA ILE A 5 13.28 -1.69 10.09
C ILE A 5 13.97 -3.07 10.16
N ALA A 6 15.10 -3.17 10.86
CA ALA A 6 15.77 -4.45 11.12
C ALA A 6 14.93 -5.41 12.00
N PHE A 7 14.05 -4.89 12.86
CA PHE A 7 13.08 -5.68 13.64
C PHE A 7 11.93 -6.17 12.76
N LEU A 8 11.37 -5.31 11.89
CA LEU A 8 10.40 -5.72 10.87
C LEU A 8 10.99 -6.83 9.97
N TRP A 9 12.29 -6.76 9.69
CA TRP A 9 13.05 -7.76 8.95
C TRP A 9 13.30 -9.07 9.71
N LYS A 10 13.57 -9.01 11.02
CA LYS A 10 13.66 -10.22 11.86
C LYS A 10 12.29 -10.88 12.04
N ALA A 11 11.23 -10.09 12.16
CA ALA A 11 9.85 -10.56 12.23
C ALA A 11 9.43 -11.22 10.91
N SER A 12 9.70 -10.59 9.76
CA SER A 12 9.43 -11.17 8.43
C SER A 12 10.20 -12.48 8.23
N ARG A 13 11.48 -12.56 8.62
CA ARG A 13 12.27 -13.81 8.63
C ARG A 13 11.64 -14.90 9.50
N LYS A 14 11.14 -14.57 10.69
CA LYS A 14 10.49 -15.54 11.60
C LYS A 14 9.16 -16.03 11.03
N ILE A 15 8.38 -15.16 10.41
CA ILE A 15 7.13 -15.49 9.70
C ILE A 15 7.43 -16.39 8.50
N PHE A 16 8.41 -16.04 7.66
CA PHE A 16 8.84 -16.83 6.50
C PHE A 16 9.38 -18.21 6.91
N ARG A 17 10.23 -18.28 7.95
CA ARG A 17 10.86 -19.53 8.39
C ARG A 17 9.88 -20.48 9.06
N LYS A 18 8.87 -19.96 9.78
CA LYS A 18 7.82 -20.77 10.41
C LYS A 18 6.82 -21.34 9.39
N ARG A 19 6.63 -20.66 8.25
CA ARG A 19 5.70 -21.12 7.19
C ARG A 19 6.38 -21.96 6.09
N ARG A 20 7.73 -21.98 5.99
CA ARG A 20 8.48 -22.86 5.06
C ARG A 20 8.23 -24.37 5.29
N SER A 21 7.86 -24.79 6.51
CA SER A 21 7.51 -26.19 6.81
C SER A 21 6.08 -26.58 6.41
N VAL A 22 5.20 -25.62 6.16
CA VAL A 22 3.82 -25.86 5.68
C VAL A 22 3.76 -25.85 4.13
N LEU A 23 4.81 -25.34 3.49
CA LEU A 23 4.87 -25.08 2.03
C LEU A 23 5.45 -26.24 1.20
N PHE A 24 6.01 -27.30 1.80
CA PHE A 24 6.47 -28.50 1.07
C PHE A 24 5.34 -29.52 0.95
N GLY A 25 4.34 -29.22 0.12
CA GLY A 25 3.24 -30.17 -0.15
C GLY A 25 2.37 -29.86 -1.36
N ARG A 26 2.33 -28.62 -1.86
CA ARG A 26 1.63 -28.29 -3.11
C ARG A 26 2.49 -27.36 -3.94
N ARG A 27 2.85 -27.82 -5.14
CA ARG A 27 3.34 -26.95 -6.21
C ARG A 27 2.19 -26.07 -6.70
N ASP A 28 2.57 -24.85 -7.07
CA ASP A 28 1.84 -23.81 -7.80
C ASP A 28 1.00 -22.76 -7.02
N SER A 29 1.40 -21.50 -7.30
CA SER A 29 0.71 -20.19 -7.16
C SER A 29 0.97 -19.25 -5.96
N THR A 30 1.88 -19.52 -5.02
CA THR A 30 2.06 -18.65 -3.82
C THR A 30 3.50 -18.23 -3.49
N ALA A 31 4.37 -18.10 -4.49
CA ALA A 31 5.63 -17.40 -4.27
C ALA A 31 5.30 -15.93 -3.94
N SER A 32 5.88 -15.38 -2.86
CA SER A 32 5.96 -13.93 -2.70
C SER A 32 6.44 -13.36 -4.02
N SER A 33 5.81 -12.32 -4.53
CA SER A 33 6.11 -11.79 -5.87
C SER A 33 7.52 -11.19 -6.01
N TRP A 34 8.34 -11.31 -4.96
CA TRP A 34 9.66 -10.74 -4.79
C TRP A 34 10.51 -11.66 -3.90
N SER A 35 11.77 -11.83 -4.27
CA SER A 35 12.83 -12.42 -3.43
C SER A 35 13.75 -11.33 -2.85
N GLN A 36 14.49 -11.63 -1.77
CA GLN A 36 15.40 -10.63 -1.17
C GLN A 36 16.52 -10.20 -2.12
N GLU A 37 16.88 -11.07 -3.07
CA GLU A 37 17.93 -10.84 -4.06
C GLU A 37 17.48 -9.89 -5.18
N GLU A 38 16.18 -9.64 -5.31
CA GLU A 38 15.57 -8.73 -6.29
C GLU A 38 15.34 -7.31 -5.73
N LEU A 39 15.51 -7.11 -4.43
CA LEU A 39 15.38 -5.79 -3.83
C LEU A 39 16.70 -5.03 -3.91
N HIS A 40 16.66 -3.85 -4.52
CA HIS A 40 17.78 -2.93 -4.67
C HIS A 40 17.54 -1.61 -3.91
N PRO A 41 17.73 -1.57 -2.57
CA PRO A 41 17.47 -0.38 -1.75
C PRO A 41 18.20 0.88 -2.24
N GLU A 42 19.42 0.72 -2.75
CA GLU A 42 20.24 1.77 -3.35
C GLU A 42 19.54 2.48 -4.52
N ALA A 43 18.62 1.79 -5.21
CA ALA A 43 17.88 2.34 -6.33
C ALA A 43 16.57 3.04 -5.92
N TRP A 44 16.06 2.85 -4.70
CA TRP A 44 14.71 3.30 -4.33
C TRP A 44 14.51 4.82 -4.38
N ALA A 45 15.53 5.60 -3.99
CA ALA A 45 15.49 7.05 -4.10
C ALA A 45 15.35 7.50 -5.57
N PHE A 46 16.12 6.88 -6.45
CA PHE A 46 16.08 7.15 -7.88
C PHE A 46 14.76 6.69 -8.53
N LEU A 47 14.29 5.49 -8.21
CA LEU A 47 13.02 4.95 -8.71
C LEU A 47 11.82 5.78 -8.26
N ARG A 48 11.84 6.27 -7.00
CA ARG A 48 10.86 7.23 -6.50
C ARG A 48 10.87 8.52 -7.33
N TYR A 49 12.04 9.11 -7.55
CA TYR A 49 12.19 10.33 -8.35
C TYR A 49 11.64 10.13 -9.77
N LEU A 50 12.04 9.06 -10.46
CA LEU A 50 11.57 8.76 -11.81
C LEU A 50 10.05 8.64 -11.87
N LYS A 51 9.46 7.82 -10.99
CA LYS A 51 8.02 7.55 -11.00
C LYS A 51 7.20 8.80 -10.64
N ARG A 52 7.68 9.61 -9.69
CA ARG A 52 7.00 10.87 -9.33
C ARG A 52 7.08 11.93 -10.42
N ASN A 53 8.19 12.00 -11.15
CA ASN A 53 8.31 12.91 -12.30
C ASN A 53 7.37 12.53 -13.45
N GLU A 54 7.19 11.23 -13.71
CA GLU A 54 6.23 10.73 -14.71
C GLU A 54 4.81 11.29 -14.47
N TRP A 55 4.45 11.50 -13.21
CA TRP A 55 3.15 12.01 -12.77
C TRP A 55 3.16 13.50 -12.38
N ALA A 56 4.26 14.21 -12.64
CA ALA A 56 4.46 15.60 -12.24
C ALA A 56 4.18 15.86 -10.74
N VAL A 57 4.51 14.90 -9.88
CA VAL A 57 4.33 14.98 -8.43
C VAL A 57 5.62 15.47 -7.78
N ASN A 58 5.56 16.61 -7.11
CA ASN A 58 6.71 17.13 -6.37
C ASN A 58 6.98 16.33 -5.07
N ASP A 59 8.20 16.38 -4.55
CA ASP A 59 8.57 15.69 -3.30
C ASP A 59 7.84 16.22 -2.07
N GLY A 60 7.41 17.48 -2.12
CA GLY A 60 6.54 18.13 -1.15
C GLY A 60 5.09 17.65 -1.19
N CYS A 61 4.72 16.73 -2.09
CA CYS A 61 3.39 16.14 -2.21
C CYS A 61 3.39 14.68 -1.71
N ARG A 62 2.32 14.30 -1.02
CA ARG A 62 2.15 12.96 -0.45
C ARG A 62 1.46 12.06 -1.45
N ILE A 63 1.97 10.86 -1.70
CA ILE A 63 1.27 9.83 -2.50
C ILE A 63 0.66 8.79 -1.57
N VAL A 64 -0.66 8.68 -1.56
CA VAL A 64 -1.45 7.65 -0.88
C VAL A 64 -1.83 6.58 -1.89
N GLY A 65 -1.36 5.36 -1.69
CA GLY A 65 -1.45 4.28 -2.67
C GLY A 65 -2.43 3.18 -2.29
N PHE A 66 -3.05 2.61 -3.32
CA PHE A 66 -3.83 1.38 -3.29
C PHE A 66 -3.20 0.41 -4.29
N ILE A 67 -2.98 -0.85 -3.88
CA ILE A 67 -2.38 -1.88 -4.75
C ILE A 67 -3.19 -3.16 -4.65
N ALA A 68 -3.58 -3.71 -5.79
CA ALA A 68 -4.04 -5.08 -5.92
C ALA A 68 -3.69 -5.63 -7.31
N SER A 69 -3.36 -6.92 -7.42
CA SER A 69 -3.11 -7.54 -8.73
C SER A 69 -4.32 -7.47 -9.66
N SER A 70 -5.50 -7.61 -9.08
CA SER A 70 -6.79 -7.58 -9.76
C SER A 70 -7.80 -6.76 -8.96
N LEU A 71 -8.45 -5.80 -9.61
CA LEU A 71 -9.36 -4.84 -8.99
C LEU A 71 -10.77 -5.41 -8.93
N HIS A 72 -11.20 -5.83 -7.74
CA HIS A 72 -12.55 -6.32 -7.43
C HIS A 72 -13.16 -5.47 -6.33
N SER A 73 -14.49 -5.53 -6.17
CA SER A 73 -15.21 -4.86 -5.07
C SER A 73 -14.66 -5.28 -3.70
N GLU A 74 -14.35 -6.56 -3.53
CA GLU A 74 -13.81 -7.15 -2.30
C GLU A 74 -12.45 -6.57 -1.85
N LYS A 75 -11.68 -5.99 -2.78
CA LYS A 75 -10.42 -5.30 -2.47
C LYS A 75 -10.63 -3.90 -1.89
N GLY A 76 -11.86 -3.37 -1.96
CA GLY A 76 -12.23 -2.09 -1.37
C GLY A 76 -11.76 -0.86 -2.14
N LEU A 77 -11.56 -0.96 -3.46
CA LEU A 77 -11.20 0.20 -4.30
C LEU A 77 -12.20 1.35 -4.14
N GLU A 78 -13.49 1.07 -4.08
CA GLU A 78 -14.54 2.07 -3.82
C GLU A 78 -14.33 2.79 -2.48
N HIS A 79 -14.03 2.04 -1.40
CA HIS A 79 -13.71 2.64 -0.09
C HIS A 79 -12.46 3.53 -0.16
N PHE A 80 -11.45 3.12 -0.93
CA PHE A 80 -10.28 3.94 -1.19
C PHE A 80 -10.64 5.24 -1.93
N VAL A 81 -11.47 5.17 -2.96
CA VAL A 81 -11.90 6.35 -3.73
C VAL A 81 -12.70 7.31 -2.85
N HIS A 82 -13.69 6.83 -2.10
CA HIS A 82 -14.47 7.71 -1.21
C HIS A 82 -13.62 8.34 -0.10
N MET A 83 -12.70 7.57 0.48
CA MET A 83 -11.72 8.11 1.42
C MET A 83 -10.88 9.22 0.76
N ALA A 84 -10.32 8.95 -0.42
CA ALA A 84 -9.48 9.90 -1.13
C ALA A 84 -10.21 11.21 -1.42
N LEU A 85 -11.44 11.14 -1.91
CA LEU A 85 -12.27 12.32 -2.16
C LEU A 85 -12.63 13.09 -0.90
N SER A 86 -12.79 12.40 0.24
CA SER A 86 -13.04 13.03 1.54
C SER A 86 -11.79 13.67 2.16
N VAL A 87 -10.59 13.29 1.69
CA VAL A 87 -9.31 13.89 2.10
C VAL A 87 -9.02 15.16 1.30
N CYS A 88 -9.35 15.20 0.01
CA CYS A 88 -9.01 16.30 -0.90
C CYS A 88 -9.33 17.73 -0.42
N PRO A 89 -10.50 18.03 0.18
CA PRO A 89 -10.85 19.38 0.60
C PRO A 89 -9.95 19.91 1.74
N GLU A 90 -9.46 19.01 2.60
CA GLU A 90 -8.72 19.37 3.81
C GLU A 90 -7.21 19.25 3.64
N VAL A 91 -6.74 18.42 2.69
CA VAL A 91 -5.32 18.17 2.44
C VAL A 91 -5.02 18.52 0.98
N GLN A 92 -4.27 19.61 0.77
CA GLN A 92 -3.96 20.10 -0.58
C GLN A 92 -2.80 19.33 -1.24
N ASP A 93 -1.77 19.00 -0.46
CA ASP A 93 -0.56 18.34 -0.95
C ASP A 93 -0.66 16.80 -0.91
N VAL A 94 -1.73 16.25 -1.49
CA VAL A 94 -1.95 14.80 -1.58
C VAL A 94 -2.37 14.37 -2.97
N GLN A 95 -1.81 13.25 -3.42
CA GLN A 95 -2.19 12.54 -4.63
C GLN A 95 -2.49 11.09 -4.30
N PHE A 96 -3.25 10.44 -5.16
CA PHE A 96 -3.73 9.08 -4.98
C PHE A 96 -3.26 8.21 -6.13
N LEU A 97 -2.74 7.03 -5.81
CA LEU A 97 -2.25 6.08 -6.81
C LEU A 97 -3.04 4.78 -6.71
N ILE A 98 -3.70 4.40 -7.80
CA ILE A 98 -4.40 3.12 -7.94
C ILE A 98 -3.56 2.21 -8.84
N VAL A 99 -3.06 1.11 -8.26
CA VAL A 99 -2.29 0.08 -8.98
C VAL A 99 -3.09 -1.19 -9.05
N GLY A 100 -3.34 -1.67 -10.27
CA GLY A 100 -3.99 -2.95 -10.49
C GLY A 100 -4.66 -3.09 -11.84
N ASN A 101 -4.88 -4.35 -12.24
CA ASN A 101 -5.59 -4.65 -13.47
C ASN A 101 -7.10 -4.67 -13.22
N ALA A 102 -7.87 -4.01 -14.08
CA ALA A 102 -9.32 -4.06 -14.00
C ALA A 102 -9.80 -5.49 -14.28
N PHE A 103 -10.56 -6.05 -13.35
CA PHE A 103 -11.22 -7.35 -13.54
C PHE A 103 -12.65 -7.20 -13.99
N ASP A 104 -13.37 -6.32 -13.30
CA ASP A 104 -14.74 -5.91 -13.64
C ASP A 104 -14.70 -4.51 -14.24
N ALA A 105 -15.02 -4.43 -15.53
CA ALA A 105 -15.05 -3.17 -16.27
C ALA A 105 -16.13 -2.21 -15.76
N TYR A 106 -17.27 -2.71 -15.30
CA TYR A 106 -18.35 -1.87 -14.77
C TYR A 106 -17.95 -1.25 -13.43
N TYR A 107 -17.42 -2.07 -12.53
CA TYR A 107 -16.91 -1.59 -11.24
C TYR A 107 -15.79 -0.55 -11.42
N MET A 108 -14.90 -0.78 -12.37
CA MET A 108 -13.83 0.18 -12.67
C MET A 108 -14.37 1.48 -13.27
N THR A 109 -15.30 1.38 -14.22
CA THR A 109 -15.97 2.55 -14.83
C THR A 109 -16.72 3.36 -13.77
N TYR A 110 -17.39 2.69 -12.83
CA TYR A 110 -18.06 3.32 -11.70
C TYR A 110 -17.09 4.13 -10.83
N CYS A 111 -15.98 3.53 -10.40
CA CYS A 111 -14.95 4.23 -9.61
C CYS A 111 -14.37 5.43 -10.37
N GLN A 112 -14.08 5.26 -11.67
CA GLN A 112 -13.58 6.35 -12.52
C GLN A 112 -14.60 7.48 -12.70
N HIS A 113 -15.87 7.14 -12.83
CA HIS A 113 -16.95 8.11 -12.94
C HIS A 113 -17.04 8.98 -11.68
N ILE A 114 -17.00 8.38 -10.50
CA ILE A 114 -17.02 9.11 -9.22
C ILE A 114 -15.82 10.06 -9.12
N ILE A 115 -14.61 9.59 -9.47
CA ILE A 115 -13.41 10.43 -9.49
C ILE A 115 -13.59 11.60 -10.47
N GLY A 116 -14.08 11.34 -11.68
CA GLY A 116 -14.28 12.35 -12.73
C GLY A 116 -15.27 13.45 -12.35
N GLN A 117 -16.31 13.12 -11.59
CA GLN A 117 -17.33 14.08 -11.13
C GLN A 117 -16.92 14.89 -9.88
N SER A 118 -15.80 14.53 -9.24
CA SER A 118 -15.43 15.10 -7.93
C SER A 118 -14.76 16.47 -7.97
N GLY A 119 -14.30 16.92 -9.14
CA GLY A 119 -13.42 18.09 -9.27
C GLY A 119 -11.96 17.84 -8.84
N TYR A 120 -11.62 16.66 -8.32
CA TYR A 120 -10.28 16.28 -7.86
C TYR A 120 -9.58 15.25 -8.75
N ALA A 121 -10.11 14.98 -9.95
CA ALA A 121 -9.60 13.93 -10.84
C ALA A 121 -8.10 14.07 -11.16
N SER A 122 -7.58 15.30 -11.23
CA SER A 122 -6.14 15.56 -11.46
C SER A 122 -5.22 15.07 -10.35
N ARG A 123 -5.75 14.72 -9.17
CA ARG A 123 -4.99 14.14 -8.04
C ARG A 123 -4.92 12.62 -8.08
N PHE A 124 -5.55 11.96 -9.06
CA PHE A 124 -5.59 10.51 -9.17
C PHE A 124 -4.72 10.01 -10.32
N HIS A 125 -3.81 9.11 -9.99
CA HIS A 125 -2.98 8.36 -10.92
C HIS A 125 -3.41 6.91 -10.94
N ARG A 126 -3.30 6.30 -12.11
CA ARG A 126 -3.57 4.87 -12.28
C ARG A 126 -2.51 4.21 -13.13
N MET A 127 -2.10 3.02 -12.73
CA MET A 127 -1.27 2.14 -13.55
C MET A 127 -1.74 0.68 -13.46
N PRO A 128 -1.44 -0.15 -14.48
CA PRO A 128 -1.62 -1.60 -14.40
C PRO A 128 -0.88 -2.20 -13.21
N PHE A 129 -1.20 -3.45 -12.87
CA PHE A 129 -0.41 -4.17 -11.88
C PHE A 129 1.04 -4.32 -12.36
N GLU A 130 1.99 -4.09 -11.45
CA GLU A 130 3.42 -4.23 -11.68
C GLU A 130 3.97 -5.29 -10.71
N ALA A 131 4.59 -6.32 -11.27
CA ALA A 131 5.17 -7.43 -10.52
C ALA A 131 6.56 -7.07 -9.93
N ARG A 132 7.14 -5.94 -10.31
CA ARG A 132 8.34 -5.37 -9.70
C ARG A 132 7.99 -4.24 -8.74
N ILE A 133 7.78 -4.59 -7.47
CA ILE A 133 7.33 -3.65 -6.43
C ILE A 133 8.21 -2.46 -6.16
N GLU A 134 9.51 -2.60 -6.40
CA GLU A 134 10.49 -1.53 -6.28
C GLU A 134 10.22 -0.40 -7.26
N LEU A 135 9.43 -0.63 -8.31
CA LEU A 135 8.99 0.42 -9.23
C LEU A 135 7.74 1.18 -8.75
N VAL A 136 7.07 0.68 -7.71
CA VAL A 136 5.77 1.19 -7.26
C VAL A 136 5.85 1.73 -5.84
N TYR A 137 6.17 0.90 -4.85
CA TYR A 137 6.13 1.30 -3.45
C TYR A 137 7.05 2.49 -3.15
N PRO A 138 8.28 2.61 -3.72
CA PRO A 138 9.11 3.79 -3.50
C PRO A 138 8.42 5.13 -3.82
N ALA A 139 7.53 5.17 -4.81
CA ALA A 139 6.77 6.37 -5.16
C ALA A 139 5.76 6.78 -4.07
N MET A 140 5.23 5.81 -3.31
CA MET A 140 4.22 6.02 -2.27
C MET A 140 4.80 6.52 -0.96
N ASP A 141 3.97 7.11 -0.12
CA ASP A 141 4.26 7.47 1.28
C ASP A 141 3.37 6.71 2.27
N LEU A 142 2.17 6.32 1.81
CA LEU A 142 1.17 5.61 2.59
C LEU A 142 0.50 4.57 1.71
N VAL A 143 0.27 3.38 2.24
CA VAL A 143 -0.41 2.27 1.55
C VAL A 143 -1.73 2.01 2.28
N ILE A 144 -2.82 1.98 1.53
CA ILE A 144 -4.16 1.73 2.04
C ILE A 144 -4.64 0.37 1.54
N ILE A 145 -5.04 -0.49 2.46
CA ILE A 145 -5.48 -1.86 2.16
C ILE A 145 -6.87 -2.08 2.78
N PRO A 146 -7.94 -1.54 2.15
CA PRO A 146 -9.29 -1.56 2.69
C PRO A 146 -10.04 -2.85 2.26
N ASN A 147 -9.40 -4.01 2.35
CA ASN A 147 -10.01 -5.28 1.96
C ASN A 147 -11.27 -5.57 2.79
N LEU A 148 -12.37 -5.88 2.10
CA LEU A 148 -13.66 -6.20 2.72
C LEU A 148 -13.76 -7.68 3.10
N ILE A 149 -13.09 -8.54 2.34
CA ILE A 149 -12.93 -9.96 2.67
C ILE A 149 -11.61 -10.21 3.37
N ASP A 150 -11.54 -11.32 4.11
CA ASP A 150 -10.27 -11.75 4.70
C ASP A 150 -9.24 -12.01 3.63
N GLU A 151 -8.07 -11.40 3.83
CA GLU A 151 -6.89 -11.69 3.04
C GLU A 151 -6.12 -12.82 3.74
N GLY A 152 -5.49 -13.72 2.98
CA GLY A 152 -4.87 -14.92 3.54
C GLY A 152 -3.54 -14.70 4.27
N PHE A 153 -2.60 -13.93 3.70
CA PHE A 153 -1.19 -13.90 4.13
C PHE A 153 -0.64 -12.54 4.55
N GLY A 154 -1.31 -11.48 4.18
CA GLY A 154 -1.04 -10.09 4.49
C GLY A 154 0.06 -9.51 3.62
N MET A 155 0.30 -10.08 2.43
CA MET A 155 1.52 -9.80 1.65
C MET A 155 1.65 -8.33 1.28
N THR A 156 0.57 -7.70 0.82
CA THR A 156 0.54 -6.27 0.49
C THR A 156 0.87 -5.39 1.70
N ALA A 157 0.44 -5.78 2.91
CA ALA A 157 0.82 -5.06 4.13
C ALA A 157 2.31 -5.24 4.44
N LEU A 158 2.80 -6.48 4.36
CA LEU A 158 4.20 -6.79 4.60
C LEU A 158 5.12 -6.03 3.64
N GLU A 159 4.77 -5.95 2.36
CA GLU A 159 5.50 -5.19 1.34
C GLU A 159 5.57 -3.71 1.65
N GLY A 160 4.43 -3.08 1.94
CA GLY A 160 4.39 -1.68 2.33
C GLY A 160 5.34 -1.41 3.49
N LEU A 161 5.36 -2.28 4.50
CA LEU A 161 6.28 -2.19 5.63
C LEU A 161 7.75 -2.41 5.23
N VAL A 162 8.05 -3.33 4.31
CA VAL A 162 9.42 -3.58 3.80
C VAL A 162 10.00 -2.33 3.14
N PHE A 163 9.21 -1.57 2.39
CA PHE A 163 9.64 -0.29 1.81
C PHE A 163 9.58 0.88 2.78
N GLY A 164 9.27 0.64 4.06
CA GLY A 164 9.17 1.69 5.08
C GLY A 164 7.97 2.62 4.90
N LYS A 165 6.87 2.12 4.32
CA LYS A 165 5.64 2.87 4.11
C LYS A 165 4.72 2.71 5.32
N GLY A 166 3.99 3.77 5.66
CA GLY A 166 2.86 3.62 6.58
C GLY A 166 1.80 2.75 5.90
N VAL A 167 1.24 1.78 6.61
CA VAL A 167 0.25 0.85 6.07
C VAL A 167 -1.01 0.95 6.90
N ILE A 168 -2.05 1.57 6.38
CA ILE A 168 -3.40 1.55 6.98
C ILE A 168 -4.19 0.44 6.33
N ALA A 169 -4.71 -0.49 7.11
CA ALA A 169 -5.47 -1.61 6.59
C ALA A 169 -6.75 -1.84 7.39
N TYR A 170 -7.77 -2.37 6.73
CA TYR A 170 -8.87 -2.96 7.48
C TYR A 170 -8.40 -4.22 8.23
N ARG A 171 -9.05 -4.51 9.36
CA ARG A 171 -8.88 -5.76 10.11
C ARG A 171 -9.40 -6.95 9.32
N ALA A 172 -8.62 -7.44 8.35
CA ALA A 172 -9.03 -8.54 7.47
C ALA A 172 -7.95 -9.64 7.40
N GLY A 173 -8.23 -10.78 8.03
CA GLY A 173 -7.37 -11.96 8.03
C GLY A 173 -5.88 -11.66 8.30
N GLY A 174 -5.03 -12.05 7.35
CA GLY A 174 -3.58 -11.89 7.40
C GLY A 174 -3.10 -10.44 7.55
N LEU A 175 -3.89 -9.44 7.12
CA LEU A 175 -3.53 -8.02 7.32
C LEU A 175 -3.47 -7.66 8.82
N GLU A 176 -4.44 -8.14 9.60
CA GLU A 176 -4.45 -7.93 11.05
C GLU A 176 -3.30 -8.67 11.73
N GLU A 177 -3.03 -9.91 11.33
CA GLU A 177 -1.91 -10.69 11.86
C GLU A 177 -0.57 -9.97 11.64
N ILE A 178 -0.32 -9.51 10.41
CA ILE A 178 0.94 -8.81 10.04
C ILE A 178 1.08 -7.51 10.82
N LEU A 179 0.07 -6.63 10.82
CA LEU A 179 0.18 -5.33 11.48
C LEU A 179 0.31 -5.47 13.01
N ARG A 180 -0.35 -6.44 13.65
CA ARG A 180 -0.14 -6.72 15.08
C ARG A 180 1.26 -7.25 15.37
N THR A 181 1.71 -8.25 14.61
CA THR A 181 3.00 -8.92 14.85
C THR A 181 4.19 -7.99 14.63
N THR A 182 4.03 -7.01 13.74
CA THR A 182 5.07 -6.02 13.41
C THR A 182 5.06 -4.79 14.30
N GLY A 183 4.12 -4.69 15.25
CA GLY A 183 4.00 -3.52 16.13
C GLY A 183 3.33 -2.30 15.48
N ASN A 184 2.55 -2.49 14.41
CA ASN A 184 1.82 -1.46 13.68
C ASN A 184 0.30 -1.57 13.88
N ALA A 185 -0.15 -2.14 15.01
CA ALA A 185 -1.58 -2.37 15.27
C ALA A 185 -2.42 -1.08 15.29
N ASP A 186 -1.80 0.07 15.59
CA ASP A 186 -2.44 1.40 15.58
C ASP A 186 -2.88 1.85 14.17
N TRP A 187 -2.41 1.17 13.13
CA TRP A 187 -2.77 1.43 11.74
C TRP A 187 -3.91 0.52 11.24
N LEU A 188 -4.50 -0.29 12.12
CA LEU A 188 -5.68 -1.11 11.81
C LEU A 188 -6.98 -0.33 12.01
N VAL A 189 -7.87 -0.44 11.03
CA VAL A 189 -9.21 0.16 11.02
C VAL A 189 -10.25 -0.96 10.94
N GLU A 190 -11.42 -0.77 11.54
CA GLU A 190 -12.51 -1.74 11.41
C GLU A 190 -12.99 -1.86 9.95
N LYS A 191 -13.37 -3.07 9.53
CA LYS A 191 -13.85 -3.31 8.16
C LYS A 191 -15.08 -2.45 7.90
N GLY A 192 -15.07 -1.73 6.77
CA GLY A 192 -16.18 -0.90 6.32
C GLY A 192 -16.27 0.47 6.98
N ASP A 193 -15.45 0.77 7.98
CA ASP A 193 -15.40 2.10 8.61
C ASP A 193 -14.58 3.09 7.76
N SER A 194 -15.21 3.59 6.70
CA SER A 194 -14.61 4.56 5.78
C SER A 194 -14.30 5.91 6.45
N SER A 195 -15.06 6.27 7.49
CA SER A 195 -14.84 7.49 8.27
C SER A 195 -13.55 7.39 9.08
N LEU A 196 -13.35 6.30 9.80
CA LEU A 196 -12.11 6.05 10.55
C LEU A 196 -10.92 5.83 9.61
N LEU A 197 -11.12 5.21 8.44
CA LEU A 197 -10.10 5.10 7.40
C LEU A 197 -9.62 6.49 6.97
N THR A 198 -10.56 7.39 6.68
CA THR A 198 -10.29 8.78 6.30
C THR A 198 -9.57 9.54 7.41
N ALA A 199 -10.05 9.43 8.65
CA ALA A 199 -9.44 10.07 9.81
C ALA A 199 -8.00 9.59 10.03
N SER A 200 -7.74 8.29 9.85
CA SER A 200 -6.41 7.70 9.96
C SER A 200 -5.45 8.24 8.89
N VAL A 201 -5.92 8.40 7.65
CA VAL A 201 -5.12 9.03 6.57
C VAL A 201 -4.78 10.47 6.91
N LYS A 202 -5.77 11.27 7.35
CA LYS A 202 -5.57 12.68 7.74
C LYS A 202 -4.64 12.84 8.95
N GLY A 203 -4.79 11.99 9.97
CA GLY A 203 -4.00 12.05 11.20
C GLY A 203 -2.60 11.43 11.08
N SER A 204 -2.33 10.64 10.04
CA SER A 204 -1.02 10.01 9.87
C SER A 204 0.08 11.04 9.57
N LYS A 205 1.14 11.00 10.37
CA LYS A 205 2.30 11.88 10.19
C LYS A 205 2.98 11.62 8.85
N ARG A 206 3.51 12.68 8.25
CA ARG A 206 4.31 12.58 7.03
C ARG A 206 5.61 11.86 7.32
N LEU A 207 5.77 10.65 6.79
CA LEU A 207 7.05 9.95 6.78
C LEU A 207 7.90 10.57 5.68
N ARG A 208 9.05 11.16 6.02
CA ARG A 208 10.03 11.59 5.02
C ARG A 208 10.76 10.33 4.54
N SER A 209 10.47 9.90 3.31
CA SER A 209 11.04 8.69 2.72
C SER A 209 12.57 8.68 2.68
N SER A 210 13.22 9.84 2.63
CA SER A 210 14.69 9.97 2.74
C SER A 210 15.24 9.57 4.11
N GLU A 211 14.51 9.82 5.20
CA GLU A 211 14.91 9.45 6.57
C GLU A 211 14.61 7.97 6.88
N ALA A 212 13.61 7.39 6.22
CA ALA A 212 13.26 5.98 6.36
C ALA A 212 14.28 5.05 5.67
N TRP A 213 14.82 5.49 4.53
CA TRP A 213 15.82 4.71 3.77
C TRP A 213 17.26 5.00 4.15
N ALA A 214 17.56 6.13 4.79
CA ALA A 214 18.90 6.43 5.32
C ALA A 214 19.41 5.40 6.34
N GLN A 215 18.54 4.52 6.84
CA GLN A 215 18.89 3.42 7.75
C GLN A 215 19.36 2.15 7.01
N TRP A 216 19.26 2.13 5.68
CA TRP A 216 19.66 1.01 4.80
C TRP A 216 21.05 1.20 4.19
N THR A 217 21.54 2.43 4.15
CA THR A 217 22.88 2.82 3.71
C THR A 217 23.78 3.02 4.92
#